data_AF-A0A2X1RMH7-F1
#
_entry.id   AF-A0A2X1RMH7-F1
#
_cell.length_a   1.000
_cell.length_b   1.000
_cell.length_c   1.000
_cell.angle_alpha   90.00
_cell.angle_beta   90.00
_cell.angle_gamma   90.00
#
_symmetry.space_group_name_H-M   'P 1'
#
loop_
_entity.id
_entity.type
_entity.pdbx_description
1 polymer ?
#
loop_
_entity_poly.entity_id
_entity_poly.type
_entity_poly.pdbx_seq_one_letter_code
_entity_poly.pdbx_strand_id
1 'polypeptide(L)'
;MLRIGNKKSAIEMAGSRYVLRDPIGDMDIIKTISAKRVADFYHKWYRPDNMSVIIVGDIDTKQVVKLLKQNLSQENPITKTTLEKIDFNIPLINKWRLDFYF
;
A
#
# COMPACT_ATOMS: atom_id res chain seq x y z
N MET A 1 2.27 -5.48 -23.53
CA MET A 1 1.42 -6.49 -22.86
C MET A 1 0.48 -7.13 -23.89
N LEU A 2 0.21 -8.43 -23.80
CA LEU A 2 -0.64 -9.18 -24.73
C LEU A 2 -2.12 -8.74 -24.63
N ARG A 3 -2.81 -8.59 -25.77
CA ARG A 3 -4.20 -8.10 -25.88
C ARG A 3 -5.21 -8.81 -24.98
N ILE A 4 -5.01 -10.11 -24.72
CA ILE A 4 -5.89 -10.92 -23.86
C ILE A 4 -5.63 -10.66 -22.36
N GLY A 5 -4.37 -10.45 -21.96
CA GLY A 5 -4.01 -10.20 -20.56
C GLY A 5 -4.67 -8.95 -19.99
N ASN A 6 -4.69 -7.87 -20.77
CA ASN A 6 -5.31 -6.61 -20.36
C ASN A 6 -6.84 -6.74 -20.22
N LYS A 7 -7.49 -7.43 -21.16
CA LYS A 7 -8.95 -7.69 -21.09
C LYS A 7 -9.32 -8.56 -19.89
N LYS A 8 -8.50 -9.57 -19.58
CA LYS A 8 -8.69 -10.42 -18.39
C LYS A 8 -8.55 -9.61 -17.11
N SER A 9 -7.45 -8.86 -16.99
CA SER A 9 -7.17 -8.00 -15.83
C SER A 9 -8.29 -6.99 -15.57
N ALA A 10 -8.85 -6.39 -16.62
CA ALA A 10 -9.98 -5.46 -16.49
C ALA A 10 -11.23 -6.08 -15.82
N ILE A 11 -11.47 -7.38 -16.05
CA ILE A 11 -12.58 -8.11 -15.44
C ILE A 11 -12.21 -8.51 -14.01
N GLU A 12 -11.03 -9.11 -13.81
CA GLU A 12 -10.55 -9.60 -12.50
C GLU A 12 -10.39 -8.48 -11.47
N MET A 13 -10.02 -7.28 -11.92
CA MET A 13 -9.72 -6.14 -11.07
C MET A 13 -10.85 -5.10 -11.05
N ALA A 14 -12.02 -5.42 -11.59
CA ALA A 14 -13.18 -4.53 -11.65
C ALA A 14 -13.51 -3.95 -10.26
N GLY A 15 -13.73 -2.63 -10.19
CA GLY A 15 -13.94 -1.91 -8.93
C GLY A 15 -12.67 -1.50 -8.19
N SER A 16 -11.48 -1.89 -8.66
CA SER A 16 -10.20 -1.46 -8.10
C SER A 16 -9.54 -0.34 -8.93
N ARG A 17 -8.54 0.32 -8.33
CA ARG A 17 -7.74 1.35 -9.01
C ARG A 17 -6.85 0.80 -10.13
N TYR A 18 -6.56 -0.51 -10.14
CA TYR A 18 -5.70 -1.13 -11.14
C TYR A 18 -6.30 -1.12 -12.56
N VAL A 19 -7.62 -1.05 -12.68
CA VAL A 19 -8.30 -0.91 -13.98
C VAL A 19 -8.13 0.50 -14.55
N LEU A 20 -7.97 1.50 -13.67
CA LEU A 20 -7.85 2.90 -14.06
C LEU A 20 -6.39 3.32 -14.29
N ARG A 21 -5.43 2.67 -13.61
CA ARG A 21 -4.04 3.09 -13.65
C ARG A 21 -3.10 1.92 -13.39
N ASP A 22 -2.22 1.67 -14.35
CA ASP A 22 -1.13 0.70 -14.21
C ASP A 22 -0.04 1.27 -13.25
N PRO A 23 0.38 0.52 -12.22
CA PRO A 23 1.49 0.92 -11.35
C PRO A 23 2.80 1.21 -12.09
N ILE A 24 3.04 0.60 -13.27
CA ILE A 24 4.24 0.86 -14.09
C ILE A 24 4.35 2.34 -14.49
N GLY A 25 3.23 3.05 -14.53
CA GLY A 25 3.14 4.47 -14.85
C GLY A 25 2.82 4.74 -16.32
N ASP A 26 2.66 6.04 -16.61
CA ASP A 26 2.36 6.57 -17.93
C ASP A 26 3.48 7.54 -18.31
N MET A 27 4.02 7.41 -19.52
CA MET A 27 5.18 8.18 -19.97
C MET A 27 4.90 9.68 -20.10
N ASP A 28 3.69 10.06 -20.47
CA ASP A 28 3.32 11.47 -20.59
C ASP A 28 3.22 12.10 -19.20
N ILE A 29 2.74 11.35 -18.21
CA ILE A 29 2.76 11.76 -16.81
C ILE A 29 4.20 11.86 -16.30
N ILE A 30 5.06 10.87 -16.56
CA ILE A 30 6.45 10.87 -16.08
C ILE A 30 7.22 12.08 -16.61
N LYS A 31 6.99 12.47 -17.87
CA LYS A 31 7.65 13.62 -18.49
C LYS A 31 7.18 14.98 -17.96
N THR A 32 5.98 15.05 -17.39
CA THR A 32 5.32 16.33 -17.05
C THR A 32 5.05 16.51 -15.55
N ILE A 33 5.15 15.45 -14.75
CA ILE A 33 4.88 15.50 -13.32
C ILE A 33 5.83 16.47 -12.61
N SER A 34 5.27 17.33 -11.76
CA SER A 34 6.08 18.29 -11.01
C SER A 34 6.80 17.63 -9.83
N ALA A 35 7.99 18.14 -9.50
CA ALA A 35 8.72 17.72 -8.29
C ALA A 35 7.87 17.87 -7.02
N LYS A 36 7.08 18.96 -6.94
CA LYS A 36 6.15 19.17 -5.83
C LYS A 36 5.14 18.02 -5.72
N ARG A 37 4.55 17.58 -6.84
CA ARG A 37 3.56 16.49 -6.83
C ARG A 37 4.14 15.18 -6.33
N VAL A 38 5.39 14.88 -6.72
CA VAL A 38 6.13 13.70 -6.23
C VAL A 38 6.40 13.81 -4.74
N ALA A 39 6.88 14.96 -4.27
CA ALA A 39 7.10 15.21 -2.85
C ALA A 39 5.81 15.08 -2.05
N ASP A 40 4.70 15.68 -2.50
CA ASP A 40 3.41 15.60 -1.83
C ASP A 40 2.92 14.14 -1.71
N PHE A 41 3.15 13.32 -2.75
CA PHE A 41 2.82 11.90 -2.71
C PHE A 41 3.65 11.15 -1.67
N TYR A 42 4.97 11.37 -1.68
CA TYR A 42 5.88 10.75 -0.70
C TYR A 42 5.46 11.10 0.73
N HIS A 43 5.30 12.39 1.03
CA HIS A 43 4.92 12.86 2.35
C HIS A 43 3.56 12.31 2.82
N LYS A 44 2.59 12.16 1.91
CA LYS A 44 1.27 11.60 2.24
C LYS A 44 1.35 10.12 2.65
N TRP A 45 2.11 9.30 1.91
CA TRP A 45 2.04 7.85 2.04
C TRP A 45 3.22 7.20 2.79
N TYR A 46 4.41 7.78 2.73
CA TYR A 46 5.62 7.27 3.39
C TYR A 46 5.77 7.83 4.81
N ARG A 47 4.84 7.44 5.68
CA ARG A 47 4.82 7.80 7.11
C ARG A 47 4.85 6.53 7.99
N PRO A 48 5.57 6.53 9.13
CA PRO A 48 5.76 5.32 9.94
C PRO A 48 4.47 4.64 10.42
N ASP A 49 3.42 5.41 10.65
CA ASP A 49 2.09 4.95 11.06
C ASP A 49 1.23 4.42 9.90
N ASN A 50 1.72 4.50 8.66
CA ASN A 50 1.17 3.84 7.47
C ASN A 50 2.13 2.75 6.93
N MET A 51 3.06 2.27 7.76
CA MET A 51 4.03 1.24 7.39
C MET A 51 3.88 0.00 8.26
N SER A 52 4.29 -1.14 7.72
CA SER A 52 4.48 -2.39 8.46
C SER A 52 5.89 -2.89 8.19
N VAL A 53 6.60 -3.27 9.25
CA VAL A 53 7.99 -3.73 9.17
C VAL A 53 8.04 -5.19 9.60
N ILE A 54 8.60 -6.04 8.74
CA ILE A 54 8.79 -7.47 8.98
C ILE A 54 10.29 -7.73 9.04
N ILE A 55 10.75 -8.36 10.12
CA ILE A 55 12.18 -8.64 10.36
C ILE A 55 12.30 -10.13 10.67
N VAL A 56 13.15 -10.83 9.92
CA VAL A 56 13.30 -12.29 9.98
C VAL A 56 14.78 -12.64 9.97
N GLY A 57 15.20 -13.50 10.90
CA GLY A 57 16.59 -13.97 11.02
C GLY A 57 16.98 -14.21 12.48
N ASP A 58 18.27 -14.44 12.69
CA ASP A 58 18.88 -14.45 14.02
C ASP A 58 19.08 -13.00 14.49
N ILE A 59 18.18 -12.52 15.36
CA ILE A 59 18.11 -11.12 15.77
C ILE A 59 17.94 -10.99 17.28
N ASP A 60 18.56 -9.98 17.86
CA ASP A 60 18.21 -9.50 19.19
C ASP A 60 17.00 -8.55 19.10
N THR A 61 15.83 -9.04 19.52
CA THR A 61 14.58 -8.28 19.51
C THR A 61 14.69 -6.95 20.26
N LYS A 62 15.44 -6.88 21.37
CA LYS A 62 15.54 -5.66 22.18
C LYS A 62 16.33 -4.58 21.44
N GLN A 63 17.41 -4.97 20.77
CA GLN A 63 18.21 -4.05 19.96
C GLN A 63 17.40 -3.52 18.78
N VAL A 64 16.67 -4.39 18.09
CA VAL A 64 15.81 -4.01 16.96
C VAL A 64 14.71 -3.04 17.39
N VAL A 65 13.98 -3.35 18.47
CA VAL A 65 12.93 -2.45 18.98
C VAL A 65 13.52 -1.09 19.38
N LYS A 66 14.70 -1.07 20.00
CA LYS A 66 15.39 0.18 20.34
C LYS A 66 15.70 1.00 19.09
N LEU A 67 16.24 0.37 18.04
CA LEU A 67 16.56 1.04 16.78
C LEU A 67 15.29 1.59 16.10
N LEU A 68 14.21 0.80 16.06
CA LEU A 68 12.93 1.22 15.49
C LEU A 68 12.38 2.45 16.22
N LYS A 69 12.41 2.46 17.57
CA LYS A 69 11.98 3.63 18.35
C LYS A 69 12.85 4.85 18.07
N GLN A 70 14.17 4.68 18.01
CA GLN A 70 15.08 5.79 17.75
C GLN A 70 14.88 6.43 16.37
N ASN A 71 14.59 5.64 15.35
CA ASN A 71 14.53 6.13 13.96
C ASN A 71 13.11 6.46 13.48
N LEU A 72 12.07 5.82 14.04
CA LEU A 72 10.69 5.92 13.54
C LEU A 72 9.72 6.56 14.53
N SER A 73 10.12 6.86 15.77
CA SER A 73 9.24 7.53 16.76
C SER A 73 9.18 9.05 16.62
N GLN A 74 9.82 9.64 15.62
CA GLN A 74 9.69 11.08 15.41
C GLN A 74 8.26 11.43 14.96
N GLU A 75 7.59 12.29 15.72
CA GLU A 75 6.29 12.84 15.32
C GLU A 75 6.46 13.72 14.08
N ASN A 76 5.87 13.30 12.97
CA ASN A 76 5.76 14.12 11.77
C ASN A 76 4.39 14.80 11.77
N PRO A 77 4.26 16.13 11.62
CA PRO A 77 2.96 16.83 11.59
C PRO A 77 1.94 16.22 10.63
N ILE A 78 2.40 15.58 9.55
CA ILE A 78 1.56 14.90 8.56
C ILE A 78 0.83 13.69 9.16
N THR A 79 1.34 13.09 10.25
CA THR A 79 0.67 11.97 10.93
C THR A 79 -0.67 12.35 11.55
N LYS A 80 -0.91 13.65 11.78
CA LYS A 80 -2.18 14.16 12.31
C LYS A 80 -3.33 14.09 11.29
N THR A 81 -3.01 14.03 9.99
CA THR A 81 -4.01 13.86 8.94
C THR A 81 -4.40 12.40 8.84
N THR A 82 -5.68 12.08 9.01
CA THR A 82 -6.16 10.68 8.88
C THR A 82 -6.11 10.24 7.42
N LEU A 83 -5.52 9.06 7.15
CA LEU A 83 -5.57 8.43 5.83
C LEU A 83 -6.94 7.82 5.58
N GLU A 84 -7.40 7.88 4.33
CA GLU A 84 -8.62 7.19 3.91
C GLU A 84 -8.48 5.69 4.19
N LYS A 85 -9.40 5.15 4.99
CA LYS A 85 -9.49 3.70 5.20
C LYS A 85 -10.16 3.08 3.99
N ILE A 86 -9.43 2.22 3.30
CA ILE A 86 -9.97 1.40 2.23
C ILE A 86 -10.54 0.14 2.88
N ASP A 87 -11.82 -0.15 2.62
CA ASP A 87 -12.40 -1.43 3.02
C ASP A 87 -11.88 -2.52 2.07
N PHE A 88 -11.01 -3.38 2.57
CA PHE A 88 -10.49 -4.53 1.82
C PHE A 88 -11.37 -5.78 1.97
N ASN A 89 -12.54 -5.68 2.61
CA ASN A 89 -13.44 -6.81 2.70
C ASN A 89 -13.98 -7.18 1.32
N ILE A 90 -13.72 -8.43 0.94
CA ILE A 90 -14.36 -9.04 -0.22
C ILE A 90 -15.65 -9.69 0.30
N PRO A 91 -16.85 -9.23 -0.10
CA PRO A 91 -18.09 -9.85 0.33
C PRO A 91 -18.10 -11.30 -0.16
N LEU A 92 -18.18 -12.23 0.78
CA LEU A 92 -18.28 -13.65 0.45
C LEU A 92 -19.68 -13.92 -0.10
N ILE A 93 -19.78 -14.10 -1.41
CA ILE A 93 -21.00 -14.53 -2.08
C ILE A 93 -21.24 -15.99 -1.64
N ASN A 94 -22.39 -16.30 -1.04
CA ASN A 94 -22.86 -17.66 -0.71
C ASN A 94 -22.08 -18.45 0.37
N LYS A 95 -21.52 -17.81 1.40
CA LYS A 95 -20.96 -18.49 2.60
C LYS A 95 -19.86 -19.53 2.32
N TRP A 96 -18.98 -19.32 1.34
CA TRP A 96 -17.78 -20.17 1.13
C TRP A 96 -16.66 -19.91 2.16
N ARG A 97 -16.99 -19.80 3.46
CA ARG A 97 -15.98 -19.85 4.51
C ARG A 97 -15.88 -21.29 4.99
N LEU A 98 -14.66 -21.82 4.99
CA LEU A 98 -14.31 -23.02 5.74
C LEU A 98 -14.78 -22.81 7.18
N ASP A 99 -15.68 -23.67 7.64
CA ASP A 99 -15.98 -23.79 9.05
C ASP A 99 -14.66 -24.10 9.75
N PHE A 100 -14.13 -23.11 10.48
CA PHE A 100 -12.98 -23.32 11.33
C PHE A 100 -13.45 -24.19 12.49
N TYR A 101 -13.30 -25.51 12.35
CA TYR A 101 -13.31 -26.45 13.46
C TYR A 101 -11.94 -26.37 14.17
N PHE A 102 -11.74 -25.34 14.97
CA PHE A 102 -10.76 -25.29 16.05
C PHE A 102 -11.33 -24.51 17.23
#